data_AF-A0A7S1YGG5-F1
#
_entry.id   AF-A0A7S1YGG5-F1
#
_cell.length_a   1.000
_cell.length_b   1.000
_cell.length_c   1.000
_cell.angle_alpha   90.00
_cell.angle_beta   90.00
_cell.angle_gamma   90.00
#
_symmetry.space_group_name_H-M   'P 1'
#
loop_
_entity.id
_entity.type
_entity.pdbx_description
1 polymer ?
#
loop_
_entity_poly.entity_id
_entity_poly.type
_entity_poly.pdbx_seq_one_letter_code
_entity_poly.pdbx_strand_id
1 'polypeptide(L)'
;MSSPSTPTKNRRRLSFTRKTAPTVSQDSESGADDVDDVVARVASLAVEFGEEGDEELVVDVPFNPWQYADGGEVAKDGSGDGDEVDGTGDMEADRKGLLRRLRDMTGMDLTRIPIPVYYNEPVSFLHRIAECLQYHELLAQAGEESDSLRRLLLVTVFSITPYSSAERTTKPFNPILGETYEWTTPSTRFVAEQVSHHPPIAAASMQAKTYEFGQYKPLEGNFTGNAVVSPPMGRTWVSFPDTQDIFEWGGLTSCVHNILVGRLWVDHYGE
;
A
#
# COMPACT_ATOMS: atom_id res chain seq x y z
N MET A 1 -38.77 38.41 -9.94
CA MET A 1 -38.07 37.14 -9.74
C MET A 1 -36.58 37.46 -9.76
N SER A 2 -35.97 37.52 -8.58
CA SER A 2 -34.55 37.86 -8.43
C SER A 2 -33.74 36.57 -8.42
N SER A 3 -32.74 36.47 -9.29
CA SER A 3 -31.81 35.33 -9.34
C SER A 3 -31.02 35.23 -8.03
N PRO A 4 -30.76 34.02 -7.50
CA PRO A 4 -29.95 33.87 -6.29
C PRO A 4 -28.47 34.09 -6.62
N SER A 5 -27.82 34.94 -5.84
CA SER A 5 -26.37 35.15 -5.87
C SER A 5 -25.65 33.89 -5.36
N THR A 6 -24.72 33.36 -6.16
CA THR A 6 -23.85 32.26 -5.75
C THR A 6 -22.86 32.77 -4.71
N PRO A 7 -22.69 32.10 -3.56
CA PRO A 7 -21.70 32.52 -2.57
C PRO A 7 -20.30 32.17 -3.07
N THR A 8 -19.48 33.19 -3.32
CA THR A 8 -18.03 33.06 -3.51
C THR A 8 -17.41 32.48 -2.25
N LYS A 9 -17.20 31.15 -2.25
CA LYS A 9 -16.41 30.48 -1.21
C LYS A 9 -14.97 30.93 -1.36
N ASN A 10 -14.53 31.83 -0.48
CA ASN A 10 -13.11 32.10 -0.25
C ASN A 10 -12.41 30.77 0.08
N ARG A 11 -11.74 30.18 -0.91
CA ARG A 11 -10.87 29.01 -0.75
C ARG A 11 -9.43 29.49 -0.85
N ARG A 12 -8.66 29.24 0.20
CA ARG A 12 -7.22 29.51 0.23
C ARG A 12 -6.45 28.20 0.00
N ARG A 13 -5.26 28.27 -0.63
CA ARG A 13 -4.46 27.09 -1.03
C ARG A 13 -2.96 27.32 -0.84
N LEU A 14 -2.32 26.31 -0.24
CA LEU A 14 -0.90 26.19 0.16
C LEU A 14 0.00 25.75 -1.03
N SER A 15 1.23 26.27 -1.13
CA SER A 15 2.27 25.79 -2.07
C SER A 15 3.03 24.57 -1.52
N PHE A 16 4.04 24.03 -2.21
CA PHE A 16 4.80 22.85 -1.73
C PHE A 16 6.26 22.92 -2.19
N THR A 17 7.18 22.51 -1.32
CA THR A 17 8.61 22.36 -1.64
C THR A 17 9.08 20.96 -1.26
N ARG A 18 9.62 20.21 -2.23
CA ARG A 18 10.26 18.92 -1.96
C ARG A 18 11.51 19.17 -1.12
N LYS A 19 11.68 18.48 0.01
CA LYS A 19 12.96 18.52 0.74
C LYS A 19 14.04 17.96 -0.18
N THR A 20 15.11 18.72 -0.39
CA THR A 20 16.30 18.21 -1.07
C THR A 20 16.88 17.08 -0.24
N ALA A 21 16.97 15.89 -0.82
CA ALA A 21 17.63 14.75 -0.18
C ALA A 21 19.08 15.14 0.18
N PRO A 22 19.62 14.68 1.31
CA PRO A 22 21.06 14.75 1.55
C PRO A 22 21.80 14.05 0.39
N THR A 23 22.90 14.64 -0.06
CA THR A 23 23.69 14.14 -1.18
C THR A 23 24.26 12.76 -0.83
N VAL A 24 23.67 11.69 -1.36
CA VAL A 24 24.24 10.35 -1.29
C VAL A 24 25.41 10.29 -2.28
N SER A 25 26.59 9.92 -1.80
CA SER A 25 27.79 9.74 -2.63
C SER A 25 27.55 8.67 -3.71
N GLN A 26 27.79 9.01 -4.97
CA GLN A 26 27.53 8.16 -6.16
C GLN A 26 28.49 6.96 -6.34
N ASP A 27 29.14 6.48 -5.27
CA ASP A 27 30.24 5.51 -5.39
C ASP A 27 29.87 4.05 -5.03
N SER A 28 28.60 3.65 -5.17
CA SER A 28 28.24 2.23 -5.13
C SER A 28 27.09 1.88 -6.08
N GLU A 29 27.41 1.09 -7.12
CA GLU A 29 26.45 0.32 -7.91
C GLU A 29 25.88 -0.87 -7.08
N SER A 30 25.50 -0.63 -5.81
CA SER A 30 24.79 -1.61 -4.97
C SER A 30 23.38 -1.09 -4.75
N GLY A 31 22.42 -1.55 -5.55
CA GLY A 31 21.05 -1.08 -5.47
C GLY A 31 20.46 -1.35 -4.08
N ALA A 32 20.02 -0.31 -3.37
CA ALA A 32 19.06 -0.32 -2.25
C ALA A 32 19.14 -1.48 -1.22
N ASP A 33 20.31 -2.08 -1.03
CA ASP A 33 20.58 -3.11 -0.02
C ASP A 33 20.90 -2.47 1.34
N ASP A 34 21.17 -1.16 1.37
CA ASP A 34 21.39 -0.40 2.60
C ASP A 34 20.08 0.19 3.13
N VAL A 35 19.74 -0.15 4.37
CA VAL A 35 18.54 0.37 5.06
C VAL A 35 18.61 1.89 5.17
N ASP A 36 19.80 2.47 5.31
CA ASP A 36 19.98 3.92 5.42
C ASP A 36 19.62 4.62 4.09
N ASP A 37 19.92 4.02 2.94
CA ASP A 37 19.52 4.54 1.63
C ASP A 37 18.01 4.51 1.44
N VAL A 38 17.35 3.43 1.89
CA VAL A 38 15.88 3.31 1.82
C VAL A 38 15.21 4.33 2.74
N VAL A 39 15.73 4.52 3.95
CA VAL A 39 15.24 5.54 4.89
C VAL A 39 15.45 6.95 4.33
N ALA A 40 16.63 7.23 3.74
CA ALA A 40 16.90 8.48 3.05
C ALA A 40 15.94 8.70 1.88
N ARG A 41 15.57 7.62 1.16
CA ARG A 41 14.60 7.69 0.08
C ARG A 41 13.20 8.00 0.60
N VAL A 42 12.74 7.36 1.68
CA VAL A 42 11.48 7.73 2.37
C VAL A 42 11.50 9.19 2.80
N ALA A 43 12.60 9.68 3.38
CA ALA A 43 12.73 11.08 3.74
C ALA A 43 12.70 12.02 2.52
N SER A 44 13.23 11.60 1.36
CA SER A 44 13.18 12.39 0.11
C SER A 44 11.80 12.44 -0.55
N LEU A 45 10.89 11.53 -0.14
CA LEU A 45 9.48 11.53 -0.51
C LEU A 45 8.68 12.56 0.32
N ALA A 46 9.26 13.09 1.39
CA ALA A 46 8.64 14.12 2.20
C ALA A 46 8.44 15.42 1.39
N VAL A 47 7.21 15.91 1.34
CA VAL A 47 6.79 17.15 0.66
C VAL A 47 6.27 18.16 1.67
N GLU A 48 6.96 19.28 1.88
CA GLU A 48 6.50 20.30 2.83
C GLU A 48 5.21 20.99 2.36
N PHE A 49 4.27 21.24 3.27
CA PHE A 49 3.21 22.24 3.06
C PHE A 49 3.86 23.62 2.98
N GLY A 50 3.98 24.18 1.78
CA GLY A 50 4.41 25.54 1.51
C GLY A 50 3.32 26.60 1.76
N GLU A 51 3.74 27.87 1.78
CA GLU A 51 2.84 29.02 1.98
C GLU A 51 1.95 29.30 0.76
N GLU A 52 0.78 29.91 0.95
CA GLU A 52 -0.27 30.01 -0.08
C GLU A 52 0.19 30.67 -1.42
N GLY A 53 -0.03 30.00 -2.57
CA GLY A 53 0.33 30.48 -3.91
C GLY A 53 -0.36 29.74 -5.06
N ASP A 54 -0.76 30.49 -6.10
CA ASP A 54 -1.76 30.13 -7.13
C ASP A 54 -1.22 29.34 -8.34
N GLU A 55 -1.19 27.99 -8.32
CA GLU A 55 -1.26 27.18 -9.57
C GLU A 55 -1.97 25.83 -9.35
N GLU A 56 -2.91 25.50 -10.25
CA GLU A 56 -3.89 24.41 -10.15
C GLU A 56 -3.41 23.11 -10.83
N LEU A 57 -3.26 22.02 -10.06
CA LEU A 57 -3.25 20.65 -10.58
C LEU A 57 -4.45 19.94 -9.93
N VAL A 58 -5.54 19.86 -10.68
CA VAL A 58 -6.70 19.03 -10.35
C VAL A 58 -6.51 17.70 -11.05
N VAL A 59 -6.30 16.64 -10.29
CA VAL A 59 -6.59 15.29 -10.75
C VAL A 59 -7.81 14.84 -9.95
N ASP A 60 -8.99 15.03 -10.53
CA ASP A 60 -10.23 14.45 -10.00
C ASP A 60 -10.18 12.94 -10.26
N VAL A 61 -9.65 12.19 -9.31
CA VAL A 61 -9.98 10.78 -9.17
C VAL A 61 -10.82 10.66 -7.90
N PRO A 62 -12.14 10.46 -7.99
CA PRO A 62 -12.92 10.10 -6.81
C PRO A 62 -12.40 8.74 -6.32
N PHE A 63 -11.51 8.75 -5.33
CA PHE A 63 -11.08 7.54 -4.65
C PHE A 63 -12.26 7.00 -3.83
N ASN A 64 -13.00 6.07 -4.43
CA ASN A 64 -13.88 5.16 -3.73
C ASN A 64 -13.41 3.72 -3.97
N PRO A 65 -12.57 3.15 -3.09
CA PRO A 65 -12.05 1.79 -3.25
C PRO A 65 -13.16 0.73 -3.17
N TRP A 66 -14.36 1.09 -2.70
CA TRP A 66 -15.51 0.21 -2.59
C TRP A 66 -16.39 0.18 -3.84
N GLN A 67 -16.12 1.00 -4.84
CA GLN A 67 -16.88 0.97 -6.10
C GLN A 67 -16.73 -0.36 -6.85
N TYR A 68 -15.71 -1.15 -6.51
CA TYR A 68 -15.45 -2.48 -7.05
C TYR A 68 -15.71 -3.61 -6.04
N ALA A 69 -16.17 -3.29 -4.82
CA ALA A 69 -16.42 -4.28 -3.77
C ALA A 69 -17.82 -4.92 -3.88
N ASP A 70 -18.78 -4.22 -4.51
CA ASP A 70 -20.04 -4.85 -4.91
C ASP A 70 -19.80 -5.59 -6.22
N GLY A 71 -19.76 -6.92 -6.13
CA GLY A 71 -19.83 -7.80 -7.29
C GLY A 71 -21.06 -7.41 -8.10
N GLY A 72 -20.82 -6.70 -9.22
CA GLY A 72 -21.88 -6.24 -10.10
C GLY A 72 -22.76 -7.41 -10.49
N GLU A 73 -24.04 -7.32 -10.12
CA GLU A 73 -25.08 -8.13 -10.73
C GLU A 73 -24.94 -7.98 -12.25
N VAL A 74 -24.67 -9.09 -12.92
CA VAL A 74 -24.69 -9.16 -14.38
C VAL A 74 -26.10 -8.77 -14.80
N ALA A 75 -26.24 -7.57 -15.38
CA ALA A 75 -27.47 -7.13 -16.00
C ALA A 75 -27.89 -8.17 -17.05
N LYS A 76 -28.96 -8.92 -16.76
CA LYS A 76 -29.62 -9.78 -17.73
C LYS A 76 -30.45 -8.90 -18.67
N ASP A 77 -29.82 -8.40 -19.72
CA ASP A 77 -30.53 -7.85 -20.87
C ASP A 77 -30.48 -8.82 -22.06
N GLY A 78 -31.65 -9.39 -22.35
CA GLY A 78 -32.20 -9.55 -23.70
C GLY A 78 -31.40 -10.32 -24.77
N SER A 79 -31.74 -11.60 -24.90
CA SER A 79 -31.91 -12.36 -26.16
C SER A 79 -30.89 -12.16 -27.29
N GLY A 80 -29.97 -13.12 -27.42
CA GLY A 80 -29.24 -13.41 -28.64
C GLY A 80 -28.70 -14.84 -28.58
N ASP A 81 -29.24 -15.72 -29.42
CA ASP A 81 -28.74 -17.09 -29.66
C ASP A 81 -27.26 -17.02 -30.07
N GLY A 82 -26.37 -17.60 -29.27
CA GLY A 82 -24.93 -17.65 -29.54
C GLY A 82 -24.25 -18.63 -28.59
N ASP A 83 -23.59 -19.63 -29.17
CA ASP A 83 -22.99 -20.80 -28.53
C ASP A 83 -22.34 -20.53 -27.15
N GLU A 84 -22.76 -21.28 -26.14
CA GLU A 84 -22.06 -21.39 -24.85
C GLU A 84 -20.67 -22.01 -25.10
N VAL A 85 -19.62 -21.18 -25.08
CA VAL A 85 -18.25 -21.65 -24.95
C VAL A 85 -18.02 -22.00 -23.48
N ASP A 86 -17.97 -23.29 -23.17
CA ASP A 86 -17.63 -23.84 -21.86
C ASP A 86 -16.18 -23.52 -21.48
N GLY A 87 -15.94 -22.32 -20.94
CA GLY A 87 -14.64 -21.87 -20.43
C GLY A 87 -14.29 -22.42 -19.04
N THR A 88 -15.12 -23.30 -18.45
CA THR A 88 -14.88 -23.82 -17.10
C THR A 88 -13.83 -24.93 -17.08
N GLY A 89 -13.72 -25.71 -18.17
CA GLY A 89 -12.72 -26.77 -18.33
C GLY A 89 -11.29 -26.24 -18.44
N ASP A 90 -11.09 -25.12 -19.13
CA ASP A 90 -9.77 -24.52 -19.35
C ASP A 90 -9.18 -23.96 -18.04
N MET A 91 -10.02 -23.33 -17.21
CA MET A 91 -9.57 -22.75 -15.93
C MET A 91 -9.18 -23.83 -14.91
N GLU A 92 -9.84 -24.99 -14.93
CA GLU A 92 -9.48 -26.13 -14.07
C GLU A 92 -8.20 -26.85 -14.54
N ALA A 93 -7.98 -26.96 -15.85
CA ALA A 93 -6.75 -27.47 -16.41
C ALA A 93 -5.55 -26.55 -16.09
N ASP A 94 -5.73 -25.24 -16.21
CA ASP A 94 -4.73 -24.23 -15.84
C ASP A 94 -4.40 -24.27 -14.35
N ARG A 95 -5.40 -24.45 -13.49
CA ARG A 95 -5.22 -24.66 -12.04
C ARG A 95 -4.37 -25.89 -11.77
N LYS A 96 -4.68 -27.04 -12.38
CA LYS A 96 -3.89 -28.28 -12.21
C LYS A 96 -2.45 -28.12 -12.75
N GLY A 97 -2.28 -27.42 -13.86
CA GLY A 97 -0.96 -27.12 -14.45
C GLY A 97 -0.11 -26.21 -13.58
N LEU A 98 -0.71 -25.21 -12.93
CA LEU A 98 -0.02 -24.34 -11.97
C LEU A 98 0.35 -25.09 -10.69
N LEU A 99 -0.57 -25.89 -10.12
CA LEU A 99 -0.30 -26.69 -8.91
C LEU A 99 0.90 -27.62 -9.11
N ARG A 100 1.03 -28.21 -10.30
CA ARG A 100 2.18 -29.04 -10.66
C ARG A 100 3.49 -28.23 -10.71
N ARG A 101 3.46 -27.00 -11.24
CA ARG A 101 4.62 -26.10 -11.26
C ARG A 101 5.02 -25.63 -9.86
N LEU A 102 4.03 -25.24 -9.04
CA LEU A 102 4.25 -24.75 -7.68
C LEU A 102 4.86 -25.83 -6.79
N ARG A 103 4.43 -27.10 -6.90
CA ARG A 103 5.00 -28.21 -6.11
C ARG A 103 6.53 -28.28 -6.21
N ASP A 104 7.06 -28.08 -7.41
CA ASP A 104 8.49 -28.19 -7.68
C ASP A 104 9.28 -26.91 -7.24
N MET A 105 8.57 -25.88 -6.73
CA MET A 105 9.12 -24.57 -6.32
C MET A 105 9.16 -24.39 -4.78
N THR A 106 9.01 -25.46 -4.00
CA THR A 106 9.08 -25.41 -2.53
C THR A 106 10.41 -24.80 -2.07
N GLY A 107 10.35 -23.77 -1.24
CA GLY A 107 11.50 -23.00 -0.74
C GLY A 107 11.89 -21.79 -1.59
N MET A 108 11.20 -21.51 -2.70
CA MET A 108 11.46 -20.34 -3.55
C MET A 108 10.60 -19.13 -3.13
N ASP A 109 11.13 -17.94 -3.40
CA ASP A 109 10.38 -16.68 -3.31
C ASP A 109 9.45 -16.52 -4.53
N LEU A 110 8.15 -16.47 -4.28
CA LEU A 110 7.11 -16.35 -5.31
C LEU A 110 7.07 -15.00 -6.01
N THR A 111 7.80 -14.00 -5.51
CA THR A 111 7.94 -12.72 -6.22
C THR A 111 8.76 -12.88 -7.50
N ARG A 112 9.65 -13.89 -7.53
CA ARG A 112 10.54 -14.24 -8.65
C ARG A 112 9.93 -15.26 -9.60
N ILE A 113 8.75 -15.79 -9.29
CA ILE A 113 8.05 -16.80 -10.09
C ILE A 113 6.85 -16.16 -10.77
N PRO A 114 6.70 -16.27 -12.10
CA PRO A 114 5.51 -15.81 -12.80
C PRO A 114 4.32 -16.69 -12.43
N ILE A 115 3.39 -16.14 -11.65
CA ILE A 115 2.08 -16.74 -11.35
C ILE A 115 1.09 -16.22 -12.40
N PRO A 116 0.13 -17.04 -12.89
CA PRO A 116 -0.92 -16.56 -13.77
C PRO A 116 -1.69 -15.38 -13.18
N VAL A 117 -2.01 -14.40 -14.04
CA VAL A 117 -2.65 -13.13 -13.65
C VAL A 117 -3.96 -13.29 -12.88
N TYR A 118 -4.66 -14.42 -13.03
CA TYR A 118 -5.89 -14.72 -12.29
C TYR A 118 -5.69 -14.92 -10.77
N TYR A 119 -4.44 -15.09 -10.31
CA TYR A 119 -4.10 -15.08 -8.87
C TYR A 119 -3.70 -13.68 -8.38
N ASN A 120 -3.59 -12.72 -9.29
CA ASN A 120 -3.37 -11.34 -8.96
C ASN A 120 -4.70 -10.63 -8.73
N GLU A 121 -4.68 -9.73 -7.78
CA GLU A 121 -5.70 -8.69 -7.66
C GLU A 121 -5.33 -7.49 -8.53
N PRO A 122 -6.31 -6.67 -8.96
CA PRO A 122 -6.08 -5.52 -9.83
C PRO A 122 -5.48 -4.31 -9.09
N VAL A 123 -4.51 -4.55 -8.19
CA VAL A 123 -3.80 -3.51 -7.44
C VAL A 123 -2.30 -3.80 -7.40
N SER A 124 -1.50 -2.75 -7.49
CA SER A 124 -0.05 -2.82 -7.29
C SER A 124 0.29 -2.83 -5.80
N PHE A 125 1.46 -3.35 -5.43
CA PHE A 125 1.89 -3.37 -4.03
C PHE A 125 1.95 -1.97 -3.40
N LEU A 126 2.18 -0.92 -4.19
CA LEU A 126 2.12 0.47 -3.69
C LEU A 126 0.72 0.87 -3.24
N HIS A 127 -0.32 0.37 -3.91
CA HIS A 127 -1.71 0.56 -3.50
C HIS A 127 -1.98 -0.17 -2.19
N ARG A 128 -1.46 -1.39 -2.02
CA ARG A 128 -1.57 -2.13 -0.75
C ARG A 128 -0.97 -1.37 0.42
N ILE A 129 0.16 -0.71 0.22
CA ILE A 129 0.77 0.13 1.27
C ILE A 129 -0.14 1.31 1.61
N ALA A 130 -0.75 1.95 0.61
CA ALA A 130 -1.72 3.01 0.87
C ALA A 130 -2.96 2.52 1.62
N GLU A 131 -3.44 1.31 1.34
CA GLU A 131 -4.57 0.71 2.06
C GLU A 131 -4.26 0.43 3.54
N CYS A 132 -2.99 0.22 3.91
CA CYS A 132 -2.58 0.14 5.32
C CYS A 132 -2.80 1.46 6.08
N LEU A 133 -2.98 2.58 5.37
CA LEU A 133 -3.27 3.90 5.93
C LEU A 133 -4.76 4.23 5.95
N GLN A 134 -5.65 3.24 5.79
CA GLN A 134 -7.11 3.42 5.83
C GLN A 134 -7.59 4.17 7.09
N TYR A 135 -6.92 3.98 8.23
CA TYR A 135 -7.26 4.59 9.51
C TYR A 135 -6.23 5.62 9.97
N HIS A 136 -5.58 6.32 9.03
CA HIS A 136 -4.54 7.31 9.34
C HIS A 136 -5.03 8.47 10.23
N GLU A 137 -6.34 8.71 10.35
CA GLU A 137 -6.91 9.70 11.26
C GLU A 137 -6.66 9.38 12.73
N LEU A 138 -6.37 8.12 13.08
CA LEU A 138 -5.91 7.76 14.42
C LEU A 138 -4.57 8.41 14.75
N LEU A 139 -3.68 8.54 13.75
CA LEU A 139 -2.41 9.28 13.90
C LEU A 139 -2.68 10.78 14.02
N ALA A 140 -3.65 11.32 13.29
CA ALA A 140 -4.03 12.73 13.43
C ALA A 140 -4.48 13.05 14.86
N GLN A 141 -5.37 12.22 15.41
CA GLN A 141 -5.82 12.30 16.80
C GLN A 141 -4.66 12.12 17.79
N ALA A 142 -3.77 11.17 17.52
CA ALA A 142 -2.59 10.95 18.34
C ALA A 142 -1.72 12.22 18.41
N GLY A 143 -1.58 12.97 17.31
CA GLY A 143 -0.83 14.23 17.30
C GLY A 143 -1.49 15.38 18.06
N GLU A 144 -2.81 15.33 18.28
CA GLU A 144 -3.54 16.33 19.07
C GLU A 144 -3.55 16.04 20.58
N GLU A 145 -3.23 14.81 20.98
CA GLU A 145 -3.17 14.43 22.40
C GLU A 145 -2.02 15.14 23.12
N SER A 146 -2.24 15.56 24.37
CA SER A 146 -1.17 16.08 25.23
C SER A 146 -0.52 14.99 26.09
N ASP A 147 -1.25 13.92 26.39
CA ASP A 147 -0.77 12.77 27.15
C ASP A 147 -0.05 11.77 26.25
N SER A 148 1.24 11.58 26.51
CA SER A 148 2.09 10.59 25.82
C SER A 148 1.53 9.16 25.83
N LEU A 149 0.84 8.75 26.90
CA LEU A 149 0.28 7.40 27.00
C LEU A 149 -0.94 7.22 26.09
N ARG A 150 -1.76 8.27 25.95
CA ARG A 150 -2.88 8.26 24.99
C ARG A 150 -2.38 8.28 23.55
N ARG A 151 -1.31 9.05 23.30
CA ARG A 151 -0.63 9.05 21.99
C ARG A 151 -0.13 7.64 21.64
N LEU A 152 0.59 6.99 22.56
CA LEU A 152 1.07 5.61 22.39
C LEU A 152 -0.09 4.65 22.14
N LEU A 153 -1.19 4.75 22.90
CA LEU A 153 -2.37 3.92 22.72
C LEU A 153 -2.96 4.06 21.31
N LEU A 154 -3.12 5.29 20.81
CA LEU A 154 -3.66 5.54 19.46
C LEU A 154 -2.73 5.01 18.36
N VAL A 155 -1.41 5.20 18.51
CA VAL A 155 -0.40 4.63 17.59
C VAL A 155 -0.45 3.09 17.62
N THR A 156 -0.66 2.50 18.80
CA THR A 156 -0.78 1.03 18.97
C THR A 156 -2.04 0.50 18.31
N VAL A 157 -3.17 1.19 18.46
CA VAL A 157 -4.41 0.82 17.75
C VAL A 157 -4.20 0.94 16.25
N PHE A 158 -3.60 2.04 15.78
CA PHE A 158 -3.27 2.24 14.37
C PHE A 158 -2.40 1.11 13.82
N SER A 159 -1.34 0.69 14.53
CA SER A 159 -0.41 -0.35 14.04
C SER A 159 -1.07 -1.72 13.82
N ILE A 160 -2.22 -1.97 14.45
CA ILE A 160 -3.01 -3.21 14.30
C ILE A 160 -3.97 -3.11 13.10
N THR A 161 -4.46 -1.91 12.77
CA THR A 161 -5.48 -1.74 11.71
C THR A 161 -5.09 -2.27 10.33
N PRO A 162 -3.83 -2.24 9.86
CA PRO A 162 -3.47 -2.79 8.55
C PRO A 162 -3.83 -4.27 8.36
N TYR A 163 -3.92 -5.05 9.45
CA TYR A 163 -4.23 -6.47 9.35
C TYR A 163 -5.72 -6.74 9.04
N SER A 164 -6.61 -5.76 9.19
CA SER A 164 -8.02 -5.92 8.77
C SER A 164 -8.18 -5.94 7.25
N SER A 165 -7.28 -5.28 6.50
CA SER A 165 -7.30 -5.27 5.02
C SER A 165 -6.36 -6.30 4.39
N ALA A 166 -5.56 -6.97 5.23
CA ALA A 166 -4.58 -7.99 4.84
C ALA A 166 -5.16 -9.42 4.73
N GLU A 167 -6.46 -9.64 4.98
CA GLU A 167 -7.12 -10.95 4.88
C GLU A 167 -7.31 -11.47 3.43
N ARG A 168 -6.83 -10.71 2.43
CA ARG A 168 -6.91 -11.07 1.01
C ARG A 168 -5.84 -12.10 0.63
N THR A 169 -6.27 -13.16 -0.04
CA THR A 169 -5.42 -14.32 -0.42
C THR A 169 -4.76 -14.18 -1.81
N THR A 170 -5.06 -13.10 -2.52
CA THR A 170 -4.53 -12.78 -3.85
C THR A 170 -3.25 -11.94 -3.77
N LYS A 171 -2.38 -12.08 -4.78
CA LYS A 171 -1.08 -11.41 -4.84
C LYS A 171 -1.22 -10.03 -5.52
N PRO A 172 -0.76 -8.92 -4.92
CA PRO A 172 -0.70 -7.66 -5.65
C PRO A 172 0.32 -7.73 -6.80
N PHE A 173 0.21 -6.87 -7.79
CA PHE A 173 1.25 -6.75 -8.81
C PHE A 173 2.56 -6.26 -8.16
N ASN A 174 3.67 -6.90 -8.52
CA ASN A 174 5.01 -6.43 -8.15
C ASN A 174 5.30 -5.16 -8.95
N PRO A 175 5.47 -3.99 -8.32
CA PRO A 175 5.68 -2.74 -9.03
C PRO A 175 6.97 -2.76 -9.85
N ILE A 176 6.99 -2.02 -10.96
CA ILE A 176 8.25 -1.78 -11.68
C ILE A 176 9.13 -0.79 -10.90
N LEU A 177 10.45 -0.84 -11.09
CA LEU A 177 11.37 0.12 -10.46
C LEU A 177 10.97 1.56 -10.83
N GLY A 178 10.83 2.42 -9.82
CA GLY A 178 10.41 3.82 -10.00
C GLY A 178 8.90 3.99 -10.25
N GLU A 179 8.10 2.93 -10.22
CA GLU A 179 6.64 3.07 -10.14
C GLU A 179 6.28 3.88 -8.89
N THR A 180 5.33 4.80 -9.04
CA THR A 180 4.84 5.65 -7.95
C THR A 180 3.34 5.53 -7.80
N TYR A 181 2.86 5.67 -6.57
CA TYR A 181 1.45 5.85 -6.25
C TYR A 181 1.30 7.02 -5.28
N GLU A 182 0.36 7.91 -5.53
CA GLU A 182 0.09 9.06 -4.68
C GLU A 182 -1.39 9.20 -4.38
N TRP A 183 -1.70 9.74 -3.21
CA TRP A 183 -3.04 10.12 -2.83
C TRP A 183 -3.01 11.35 -1.93
N THR A 184 -3.93 12.28 -2.17
CA THR A 184 -3.95 13.58 -1.53
C THR A 184 -5.36 13.94 -1.07
N THR A 185 -5.50 14.41 0.16
CA THR A 185 -6.74 14.99 0.71
C THR A 185 -6.50 16.45 1.09
N PRO A 186 -7.48 17.22 1.61
CA PRO A 186 -7.17 18.54 2.16
C PRO A 186 -6.21 18.50 3.38
N SER A 187 -6.16 17.41 4.14
CA SER A 187 -5.42 17.30 5.41
C SER A 187 -4.18 16.40 5.34
N THR A 188 -4.06 15.56 4.31
CA THR A 188 -2.99 14.56 4.18
C THR A 188 -2.41 14.50 2.78
N ARG A 189 -1.14 14.12 2.69
CA ARG A 189 -0.41 13.83 1.44
C ARG A 189 0.29 12.50 1.61
N PHE A 190 0.05 11.57 0.70
CA PHE A 190 0.69 10.26 0.67
C PHE A 190 1.40 10.07 -0.65
N VAL A 191 2.61 9.51 -0.59
CA VAL A 191 3.35 9.05 -1.76
C VAL A 191 4.04 7.73 -1.43
N ALA A 192 4.06 6.82 -2.38
CA ALA A 192 4.84 5.60 -2.36
C ALA A 192 5.59 5.41 -3.68
N GLU A 193 6.75 4.77 -3.59
CA GLU A 193 7.60 4.46 -4.73
C GLU A 193 8.22 3.08 -4.56
N GLN A 194 8.35 2.35 -5.66
CA GLN A 194 9.20 1.17 -5.72
C GLN A 194 10.65 1.60 -5.89
N VAL A 195 11.42 1.58 -4.80
CA VAL A 195 12.78 2.12 -4.73
C VAL A 195 13.85 1.08 -5.05
N SER A 196 13.49 -0.19 -5.02
CA SER A 196 14.33 -1.30 -5.44
C SER A 196 13.51 -2.38 -6.13
N HIS A 197 14.11 -3.07 -7.10
CA HIS A 197 13.50 -4.21 -7.77
C HIS A 197 14.14 -5.55 -7.37
N HIS A 198 15.41 -5.53 -6.96
CA HIS A 198 16.18 -6.72 -6.57
C HIS A 198 17.06 -6.39 -5.35
N PRO A 199 16.57 -6.63 -4.12
CA PRO A 199 15.23 -7.15 -3.77
C PRO A 199 14.12 -6.10 -4.00
N PRO A 200 12.85 -6.51 -4.21
CA PRO A 200 11.75 -5.57 -4.41
C PRO A 200 11.40 -4.84 -3.09
N ILE A 201 11.65 -3.53 -3.03
CA ILE A 201 11.38 -2.69 -1.84
C ILE A 201 10.51 -1.51 -2.26
N ALA A 202 9.42 -1.31 -1.53
CA ALA A 202 8.60 -0.13 -1.62
C ALA A 202 8.84 0.79 -0.42
N ALA A 203 8.95 2.08 -0.69
CA ALA A 203 9.07 3.17 0.28
C ALA A 203 7.80 4.01 0.24
N ALA A 204 7.32 4.47 1.39
CA ALA A 204 6.15 5.31 1.49
C ALA A 204 6.33 6.41 2.54
N SER A 205 5.78 7.59 2.26
CA SER A 205 5.70 8.71 3.19
C SER A 205 4.30 9.27 3.20
N MET A 206 3.79 9.60 4.38
CA MET A 206 2.57 10.39 4.53
C MET A 206 2.84 11.59 5.43
N GLN A 207 2.32 12.74 5.04
CA GLN A 207 2.36 13.95 5.83
C GLN A 207 0.97 14.45 6.14
N ALA A 208 0.79 14.89 7.38
CA ALA A 208 -0.38 15.59 7.86
C ALA A 208 0.06 16.79 8.71
N LYS A 209 -0.90 17.61 9.14
CA LYS A 209 -0.61 18.75 10.02
C LYS A 209 0.05 18.33 11.33
N THR A 210 -0.37 17.21 11.91
CA THR A 210 0.02 16.81 13.28
C THR A 210 1.02 15.66 13.33
N TYR A 211 1.33 15.02 12.19
CA TYR A 211 2.27 13.90 12.14
C TYR A 211 2.95 13.76 10.78
N GLU A 212 4.14 13.15 10.79
CA GLU A 212 4.81 12.62 9.60
C GLU A 212 5.00 11.11 9.77
N PHE A 213 4.51 10.34 8.81
CA PHE A 213 4.60 8.89 8.75
C PHE A 213 5.59 8.47 7.66
N GLY A 214 6.38 7.45 7.97
CA GLY A 214 7.26 6.81 7.00
C GLY A 214 7.21 5.30 7.14
N GLN A 215 7.38 4.63 6.00
CA GLN A 215 7.46 3.18 5.95
C GLN A 215 8.35 2.74 4.80
N TYR A 216 9.08 1.66 5.00
CA TYR A 216 9.52 0.83 3.88
C TYR A 216 9.18 -0.63 4.12
N LYS A 217 8.85 -1.33 3.04
CA LYS A 217 8.41 -2.72 3.10
C LYS A 217 8.97 -3.50 1.90
N PRO A 218 9.77 -4.55 2.15
CA PRO A 218 10.09 -5.53 1.12
C PRO A 218 8.84 -6.29 0.69
N LEU A 219 8.69 -6.51 -0.61
CA LEU A 219 7.69 -7.44 -1.13
C LEU A 219 8.32 -8.82 -1.19
N GLU A 220 8.13 -9.64 -0.17
CA GLU A 220 8.67 -11.02 -0.12
C GLU A 220 7.56 -12.03 0.19
N GLY A 221 7.61 -13.19 -0.49
CA GLY A 221 6.66 -14.27 -0.28
C GLY A 221 7.31 -15.64 -0.47
N ASN A 222 7.76 -16.23 0.63
CA ASN A 222 8.44 -17.53 0.62
C ASN A 222 7.43 -18.68 0.54
N PHE A 223 7.47 -19.45 -0.54
CA PHE A 223 6.61 -20.62 -0.67
C PHE A 223 7.16 -21.80 0.12
N THR A 224 6.41 -22.27 1.11
CA THR A 224 6.81 -23.35 2.03
C THR A 224 6.14 -24.68 1.69
N GLY A 225 5.61 -24.82 0.46
CA GLY A 225 5.01 -26.04 -0.06
C GLY A 225 3.49 -25.99 -0.10
N ASN A 226 2.79 -25.76 1.02
CA ASN A 226 1.33 -25.52 0.99
C ASN A 226 0.95 -24.12 1.51
N ALA A 227 1.92 -23.25 1.74
CA ALA A 227 1.69 -21.89 2.20
C ALA A 227 2.69 -20.91 1.58
N VAL A 228 2.33 -19.62 1.59
CA VAL A 228 3.24 -18.51 1.31
C VAL A 228 3.41 -17.72 2.59
N VAL A 229 4.66 -17.56 3.01
CA VAL A 229 5.02 -16.82 4.22
C VAL A 229 5.71 -15.53 3.82
N SER A 230 5.12 -14.40 4.18
CA SER A 230 5.73 -13.08 4.10
C SER A 230 6.35 -12.75 5.46
N PRO A 231 7.68 -12.61 5.56
CA PRO A 231 8.36 -12.33 6.82
C PRO A 231 8.02 -10.93 7.35
N PRO A 232 8.22 -10.65 8.65
CA PRO A 232 7.95 -9.37 9.30
C PRO A 232 9.04 -8.32 8.96
N MET A 233 9.37 -8.18 7.68
CA MET A 233 10.41 -7.28 7.21
C MET A 233 9.86 -5.89 6.92
N GLY A 234 10.75 -4.91 7.00
CA GLY A 234 10.41 -3.50 6.86
C GLY A 234 10.38 -2.77 8.18
N ARG A 235 10.12 -1.47 8.11
CA ARG A 235 10.05 -0.58 9.26
C ARG A 235 8.95 0.43 9.02
N THR A 236 8.20 0.73 10.07
CA THR A 236 7.18 1.78 10.07
C THR A 236 7.47 2.73 11.22
N TRP A 237 7.34 4.01 10.98
CA TRP A 237 7.48 5.03 12.01
C TRP A 237 6.51 6.18 11.82
N VAL A 238 6.22 6.86 12.92
CA VAL A 238 5.49 8.12 12.93
C VAL A 238 6.19 9.10 13.88
N SER A 239 6.30 10.34 13.45
CA SER A 239 6.80 11.45 14.27
C SER A 239 5.71 12.50 14.47
N PHE A 240 5.70 13.10 15.66
CA PHE A 240 4.75 14.13 16.04
C PHE A 240 5.52 15.43 16.31
N PRO A 241 5.59 16.38 15.36
CA PRO A 241 6.46 17.56 15.47
C PRO A 241 6.22 18.41 16.72
N ASP A 242 4.97 18.56 17.14
CA ASP A 242 4.58 19.39 18.29
C ASP A 242 5.10 18.84 19.62
N THR A 243 5.19 17.51 19.77
CA THR A 243 5.65 16.87 21.01
C THR A 243 7.05 16.27 20.89
N GLN A 244 7.58 16.20 19.67
CA GLN A 244 8.84 15.56 19.32
C GLN A 244 8.87 14.05 19.60
N ASP A 245 7.71 13.43 19.84
CA ASP A 245 7.60 11.99 20.01
C ASP A 245 7.80 11.28 18.67
N ILE A 246 8.54 10.17 18.70
CA ILE A 246 8.73 9.27 17.56
C ILE A 246 8.41 7.86 18.01
N PHE A 247 7.52 7.19 17.29
CA PHE A 247 7.19 5.78 17.51
C PHE A 247 7.60 4.98 16.29
N GLU A 248 8.20 3.82 16.52
CA GLU A 248 8.66 2.90 15.50
C GLU A 248 8.17 1.49 15.83
N TRP A 249 7.76 0.74 14.80
CA TRP A 249 7.37 -0.66 14.93
C TRP A 249 7.65 -1.46 13.65
N GLY A 250 7.78 -2.77 13.83
CA GLY A 250 7.89 -3.76 12.76
C GLY A 250 6.52 -4.32 12.34
N GLY A 251 6.51 -5.09 11.25
CA GLY A 251 5.33 -5.86 10.84
C GLY A 251 5.23 -7.20 11.57
N LEU A 252 4.13 -7.91 11.35
CA LEU A 252 3.96 -9.30 11.72
C LEU A 252 4.31 -10.21 10.54
N THR A 253 4.61 -11.47 10.84
CA THR A 253 4.67 -12.51 9.81
C THR A 253 3.26 -12.72 9.29
N SER A 254 3.09 -12.73 7.96
CA SER A 254 1.80 -12.98 7.32
C SER A 254 1.87 -14.26 6.51
N CYS A 255 0.90 -15.15 6.66
CA CYS A 255 0.91 -16.45 6.01
C CYS A 255 -0.39 -16.71 5.26
N VAL A 256 -0.30 -17.01 3.97
CA VAL A 256 -1.44 -17.52 3.19
C VAL A 256 -1.33 -19.04 3.14
N HIS A 257 -2.25 -19.71 3.81
CA HIS A 257 -2.28 -21.17 3.91
C HIS A 257 -3.09 -21.81 2.79
N ASN A 258 -2.85 -23.11 2.58
CA ASN A 258 -3.61 -23.97 1.67
C ASN A 258 -3.57 -23.55 0.19
N ILE A 259 -2.41 -23.08 -0.25
CA ILE A 259 -2.18 -22.65 -1.64
C ILE A 259 -2.36 -23.81 -2.63
N LEU A 260 -2.00 -25.04 -2.23
CA LEU A 260 -2.14 -26.22 -3.08
C LEU A 260 -3.38 -27.06 -2.74
N VAL A 261 -3.63 -27.27 -1.44
CA VAL A 261 -4.68 -28.17 -0.96
C VAL A 261 -5.41 -27.54 0.22
N GLY A 262 -6.73 -27.46 0.11
CA GLY A 262 -7.64 -26.95 1.15
C GLY A 262 -8.28 -25.61 0.78
N ARG A 263 -8.99 -25.01 1.74
CA ARG A 263 -9.54 -23.65 1.60
C ARG A 263 -8.45 -22.65 1.99
N LEU A 264 -8.20 -21.66 1.14
CA LEU A 264 -7.28 -20.56 1.40
C LEU A 264 -7.73 -19.76 2.63
N TRP A 265 -6.78 -19.41 3.49
CA TRP A 265 -6.98 -18.50 4.62
C TRP A 265 -5.67 -17.78 4.97
N VAL A 266 -5.78 -16.62 5.60
CA VAL A 266 -4.65 -15.78 6.00
C VAL A 266 -4.50 -15.80 7.51
N ASP A 267 -3.26 -15.86 7.98
CA ASP A 267 -2.88 -15.71 9.38
C ASP A 267 -1.82 -14.61 9.54
N HIS A 268 -1.80 -13.97 10.71
CA HIS A 268 -0.78 -13.00 11.09
C HIS A 268 -0.25 -13.33 12.50
N TYR A 269 1.05 -13.52 12.64
CA TYR A 269 1.66 -13.93 13.90
C TYR A 269 3.06 -13.32 14.12
N GLY A 270 3.44 -13.18 15.38
CA GLY A 270 4.70 -12.55 15.80
C GLY A 270 4.52 -11.70 17.06
N GLU A 271 5.61 -11.06 17.50
CA GLU A 271 5.66 -10.08 18.59
C GLU A 271 6.29 -8.77 18.10
#